data_AF-A0A524HQK5-F1
#
_entry.id   AF-A0A524HQK5-F1
#
_cell.length_a   1.000
_cell.length_b   1.000
_cell.length_c   1.000
_cell.angle_alpha   90.00
_cell.angle_beta   90.00
_cell.angle_gamma   90.00
#
_symmetry.space_group_name_H-M   'P 1'
#
loop_
_entity.id
_entity.type
_entity.pdbx_description
1 polymer ?
#
loop_
_entity_poly.entity_id
_entity_poly.type
_entity_poly.pdbx_seq_one_letter_code
_entity_poly.pdbx_strand_id
1 'polypeptide(L)'
;GGVYMNAGCHGSEWSQVVARVTVMDADGRTAVLDRSAIPFQYRWSGLEQKIVLEAEVTLAAADPDQLQRRTNELFKWRQEGTPFNQPCCGSTFKNPVLPPGGHPSGLTTAGQFLDAAGLKGFTIGGVQISPVHANYFVNLGGGTAADVQTLIEHARERVAERFGVVLDTEVKLVAADGTYATVGPSSARPIRPVS
;
A
#
# COMPACT_ATOMS: atom_id res chain seq x y z
N GLY A 1 3.27 11.55 0.37
CA GLY A 1 2.70 10.19 0.23
C GLY A 1 3.24 9.45 -0.97
N GLY A 2 2.86 9.85 -2.20
CA GLY A 2 3.20 9.15 -3.44
C GLY A 2 4.68 8.87 -3.65
N VAL A 3 5.53 9.91 -3.59
CA VAL A 3 6.99 9.77 -3.63
C VAL A 3 7.50 8.90 -2.49
N TYR A 4 7.12 9.21 -1.25
CA TYR A 4 7.61 8.52 -0.05
C TYR A 4 7.40 6.98 -0.12
N MET A 5 6.26 6.52 -0.63
CA MET A 5 5.94 5.10 -0.76
C MET A 5 6.26 4.51 -2.14
N ASN A 6 6.88 5.26 -3.06
CA ASN A 6 6.98 4.87 -4.46
C ASN A 6 5.65 4.32 -5.01
N ALA A 7 4.57 5.11 -4.86
CA ALA A 7 3.24 4.65 -5.21
C ALA A 7 3.17 4.27 -6.69
N GLY A 8 2.41 3.24 -7.00
CA GLY A 8 2.36 2.69 -8.34
C GLY A 8 1.12 1.86 -8.59
N CYS A 9 0.64 1.92 -9.82
CA CYS A 9 -0.56 1.27 -10.31
C CYS A 9 -0.44 1.06 -11.83
N HIS A 10 -0.96 -0.05 -12.35
CA HIS A 10 -0.98 -0.36 -13.79
C HIS A 10 0.40 -0.28 -14.50
N GLY A 11 1.46 -0.78 -13.84
CA GLY A 11 2.80 -0.87 -14.43
C GLY A 11 3.64 0.41 -14.38
N SER A 12 3.10 1.48 -13.76
CA SER A 12 3.84 2.72 -13.54
C SER A 12 4.00 3.05 -12.06
N GLU A 13 5.12 3.66 -11.71
CA GLU A 13 5.48 4.07 -10.35
C GLU A 13 6.07 5.48 -10.33
N TRP A 14 6.02 6.17 -9.19
CA TRP A 14 6.64 7.49 -9.03
C TRP A 14 8.12 7.51 -9.41
N SER A 15 8.85 6.43 -9.13
CA SER A 15 10.26 6.26 -9.49
C SER A 15 10.55 6.41 -11.00
N GLN A 16 9.54 6.31 -11.87
CA GLN A 16 9.67 6.45 -13.32
C GLN A 16 9.52 7.90 -13.81
N VAL A 17 8.90 8.78 -13.02
CA VAL A 17 8.58 10.16 -13.44
C VAL A 17 9.28 11.23 -12.59
N VAL A 18 9.69 10.91 -11.36
CA VAL A 18 10.40 11.85 -10.49
C VAL A 18 11.74 12.26 -11.12
N ALA A 19 11.97 13.56 -11.20
CA ALA A 19 13.25 14.15 -11.59
C ALA A 19 14.04 14.60 -10.37
N ARG A 20 13.40 15.36 -9.47
CA ARG A 20 13.99 15.87 -8.21
C ARG A 20 12.97 15.85 -7.08
N VAL A 21 13.46 15.76 -5.85
CA VAL A 21 12.63 15.82 -4.65
C VAL A 21 13.29 16.75 -3.64
N THR A 22 12.56 17.76 -3.20
CA THR A 22 12.99 18.60 -2.08
C THR A 22 12.52 17.96 -0.78
N VAL A 23 13.45 17.75 0.13
CA VAL A 23 13.23 17.09 1.41
C VAL A 23 13.72 17.96 2.56
N MET A 24 13.16 17.74 3.75
CA MET A 24 13.59 18.36 5.00
C MET A 24 13.91 17.28 6.03
N ASP A 25 15.02 17.43 6.75
CA ASP A 25 15.37 16.56 7.89
C ASP A 25 14.70 17.02 9.20
N ALA A 26 14.90 16.25 10.28
CA ALA A 26 14.35 16.55 11.61
C ALA A 26 14.90 17.85 12.23
N ASP A 27 16.09 18.31 11.79
CA ASP A 27 16.69 19.57 12.21
C ASP A 27 16.16 20.77 11.41
N GLY A 28 15.22 20.54 10.48
CA GLY A 28 14.65 21.57 9.62
C GLY A 28 15.54 21.95 8.43
N ARG A 29 16.62 21.21 8.16
CA ARG A 29 17.49 21.49 7.01
C ARG A 29 16.89 20.91 5.75
N THR A 30 16.86 21.71 4.70
CA THR A 30 16.36 21.31 3.39
C THR A 30 17.47 20.85 2.47
N ALA A 31 17.16 19.87 1.62
CA ALA A 31 18.03 19.40 0.55
C ALA A 31 17.22 19.07 -0.69
N VAL A 32 17.81 19.25 -1.86
CA VAL A 32 17.25 18.79 -3.13
C VAL A 32 17.98 17.52 -3.53
N LEU A 33 17.23 16.44 -3.74
CA LEU A 33 17.74 15.15 -4.17
C LEU A 33 17.36 14.92 -5.63
N ASP A 34 18.36 14.69 -6.48
CA ASP A 34 18.10 14.17 -7.82
C ASP A 34 17.55 12.74 -7.74
N ARG A 35 16.78 12.35 -8.76
CA ARG A 35 16.20 11.00 -8.86
C ARG A 35 17.22 9.89 -8.62
N SER A 36 18.44 10.03 -9.13
CA SER A 36 19.51 9.03 -8.99
C SER A 36 19.97 8.84 -7.53
N ALA A 37 19.79 9.84 -6.67
CA ALA A 37 20.13 9.78 -5.25
C ALA A 37 19.04 9.12 -4.39
N ILE A 38 17.85 8.85 -4.95
CA ILE A 38 16.72 8.26 -4.23
C ILE A 38 16.67 6.76 -4.54
N PRO A 39 16.90 5.87 -3.55
CA PRO A 39 16.97 4.43 -3.75
C PRO A 39 15.56 3.80 -3.81
N PHE A 40 14.74 4.23 -4.76
CA PHE A 40 13.39 3.67 -4.92
C PHE A 40 13.41 2.13 -5.06
N GLN A 41 12.50 1.47 -4.35
CA GLN A 41 12.18 0.04 -4.47
C GLN A 41 10.67 -0.13 -4.44
N TYR A 42 10.19 -1.37 -4.61
CA TYR A 42 8.76 -1.66 -4.52
C TYR A 42 8.20 -1.20 -3.17
N ARG A 43 7.25 -0.26 -3.23
CA ARG A 43 6.60 0.35 -2.06
C ARG A 43 7.55 1.05 -1.07
N TRP A 44 8.70 1.55 -1.54
CA TRP A 44 9.74 2.15 -0.70
C TRP A 44 10.59 3.18 -1.45
N SER A 45 11.09 4.21 -0.75
CA SER A 45 11.91 5.28 -1.37
C SER A 45 13.24 5.59 -0.68
N GLY A 46 13.50 5.08 0.53
CA GLY A 46 14.69 5.47 1.30
C GLY A 46 14.63 6.86 1.93
N LEU A 47 13.47 7.53 1.87
CA LEU A 47 13.25 8.86 2.43
C LEU A 47 12.74 8.82 3.87
N GLU A 48 12.99 7.74 4.61
CA GLU A 48 12.70 7.69 6.03
C GLU A 48 13.45 8.80 6.79
N GLN A 49 12.81 9.33 7.85
CA GLN A 49 13.27 10.49 8.62
C GLN A 49 13.43 11.78 7.81
N LYS A 50 12.76 11.87 6.65
CA LYS A 50 12.68 13.08 5.86
C LYS A 50 11.22 13.40 5.54
N ILE A 51 10.92 14.70 5.50
CA ILE A 51 9.64 15.23 5.04
C ILE A 51 9.80 15.61 3.59
N VAL A 52 8.99 15.06 2.70
CA VAL A 52 8.94 15.47 1.29
C VAL A 52 8.18 16.80 1.20
N LEU A 53 8.87 17.85 0.76
CA LEU A 53 8.32 19.19 0.59
C LEU A 53 7.82 19.42 -0.84
N GLU A 54 8.59 18.98 -1.83
CA GLU A 54 8.30 19.19 -3.24
C GLU A 54 8.76 17.99 -4.07
N ALA A 55 8.07 17.70 -5.17
CA ALA A 55 8.48 16.71 -6.15
C ALA A 55 8.36 17.30 -7.55
N GLU A 56 9.48 17.37 -8.25
CA GLU A 56 9.53 17.72 -9.66
C GLU A 56 9.47 16.45 -10.50
N VAL A 57 8.65 16.46 -11.54
CA VAL A 57 8.45 15.30 -12.42
C VAL A 57 8.75 15.66 -13.87
N THR A 58 9.30 14.69 -14.60
CA THR A 58 9.43 14.75 -16.06
C THR A 58 8.35 13.90 -16.69
N LEU A 59 7.57 14.49 -17.59
CA LEU A 59 6.48 13.84 -18.30
C LEU A 59 6.76 13.87 -19.80
N ALA A 60 6.24 12.86 -20.51
CA ALA A 60 6.27 12.85 -21.96
C ALA A 60 5.00 13.51 -22.53
N ALA A 61 5.17 14.32 -23.56
CA ALA A 61 4.04 14.84 -24.33
C ALA A 61 3.28 13.68 -25.01
N ALA A 62 1.96 13.76 -24.99
CA ALA A 62 1.08 12.78 -25.61
C ALA A 62 -0.20 13.47 -26.12
N ASP A 63 -0.91 12.77 -27.01
CA ASP A 63 -2.18 13.24 -27.56
C ASP A 63 -3.24 13.45 -26.44
N PRO A 64 -3.84 14.65 -26.31
CA PRO A 64 -4.81 14.94 -25.24
C PRO A 64 -6.02 13.99 -25.24
N ASP A 65 -6.54 13.62 -26.41
CA ASP A 65 -7.71 12.75 -26.51
C ASP A 65 -7.36 11.32 -26.06
N GLN A 66 -6.17 10.81 -26.40
CA GLN A 66 -5.67 9.54 -25.88
C GLN A 66 -5.49 9.58 -24.35
N LEU A 67 -4.92 10.66 -23.81
CA LEU A 67 -4.75 10.82 -22.36
C LEU A 67 -6.11 10.82 -21.64
N GLN A 68 -7.10 11.53 -22.17
CA GLN A 68 -8.43 11.59 -21.58
C GLN A 68 -9.12 10.21 -21.62
N ARG A 69 -9.05 9.50 -22.75
CA ARG A 69 -9.60 8.13 -22.86
C ARG A 69 -8.97 7.19 -21.84
N ARG A 70 -7.64 7.14 -21.77
CA ARG A 70 -6.91 6.29 -20.82
C ARG A 70 -7.24 6.65 -19.37
N THR A 71 -7.35 7.93 -19.06
CA THR A 71 -7.72 8.39 -17.71
C THR A 71 -9.12 7.91 -17.34
N ASN A 72 -10.09 8.04 -18.25
CA ASN A 72 -11.46 7.58 -18.03
C ASN A 72 -11.55 6.06 -17.85
N GLU A 73 -10.80 5.29 -18.65
CA GLU A 73 -10.71 3.83 -18.53
C GLU A 73 -10.17 3.40 -17.17
N LEU A 74 -9.05 4.01 -16.73
CA LEU A 74 -8.45 3.72 -15.42
C LEU A 74 -9.37 4.12 -14.27
N PHE A 75 -10.07 5.24 -14.42
CA PHE A 75 -11.03 5.70 -13.42
C PHE A 75 -12.21 4.74 -13.29
N LYS A 76 -12.80 4.32 -14.43
CA LYS A 76 -13.88 3.34 -14.47
C LYS A 76 -13.45 2.01 -13.86
N TRP A 77 -12.29 1.48 -14.26
CA TRP A 77 -11.72 0.27 -13.68
C TRP A 77 -11.60 0.37 -12.16
N ARG A 78 -11.14 1.52 -11.64
CA ARG A 78 -11.00 1.73 -10.20
C ARG A 78 -12.35 1.80 -9.49
N GLN A 79 -13.34 2.46 -10.08
CA GLN A 79 -14.70 2.51 -9.54
C GLN A 79 -15.34 1.13 -9.45
N GLU A 80 -15.14 0.29 -10.45
CA GLU A 80 -15.73 -1.05 -10.53
C GLU A 80 -14.96 -2.07 -9.68
N GLY A 81 -13.63 -1.98 -9.65
CA GLY A 81 -12.75 -2.97 -9.04
C GLY A 81 -12.33 -2.70 -7.59
N THR A 82 -12.70 -1.55 -7.02
CA THR A 82 -12.35 -1.18 -5.63
C THR A 82 -13.56 -0.61 -4.90
N PRO A 83 -13.61 -0.62 -3.56
CA PRO A 83 -14.64 0.09 -2.80
C PRO A 83 -14.39 1.61 -2.83
N PHE A 84 -14.46 2.19 -4.03
CA PHE A 84 -13.99 3.54 -4.36
C PHE A 84 -14.63 4.65 -3.52
N ASN A 85 -15.89 4.45 -3.12
CA ASN A 85 -16.69 5.42 -2.37
C ASN A 85 -16.80 5.08 -0.88
N GLN A 86 -16.03 4.11 -0.36
CA GLN A 86 -16.07 3.73 1.05
C GLN A 86 -14.77 4.12 1.77
N PRO A 87 -14.84 4.53 3.05
CA PRO A 87 -13.64 4.87 3.80
C PRO A 87 -12.74 3.63 3.98
N CYS A 88 -11.53 3.68 3.43
CA CYS A 88 -10.55 2.60 3.54
C CYS A 88 -9.12 3.14 3.39
N CYS A 89 -8.12 2.34 3.75
CA CYS A 89 -6.70 2.68 3.64
C CYS A 89 -6.05 2.14 2.36
N GLY A 90 -6.83 1.75 1.35
CA GLY A 90 -6.34 1.05 0.17
C GLY A 90 -6.06 -0.43 0.43
N SER A 91 -5.08 -0.98 -0.29
CA SER A 91 -4.60 -2.35 -0.05
C SER A 91 -4.02 -2.46 1.36
N THR A 92 -4.52 -3.43 2.12
CA THR A 92 -4.12 -3.66 3.52
C THR A 92 -2.79 -4.40 3.60
N PHE A 93 -2.62 -5.39 2.72
CA PHE A 93 -1.41 -6.23 2.62
C PHE A 93 -0.67 -6.01 1.32
N LYS A 94 0.65 -6.16 1.38
CA LYS A 94 1.51 -6.31 0.20
C LYS A 94 1.25 -7.66 -0.46
N ASN A 95 1.53 -7.78 -1.75
CA ASN A 95 1.56 -9.10 -2.38
C ASN A 95 2.67 -9.95 -1.76
N PRO A 96 2.41 -11.24 -1.46
CA PRO A 96 3.39 -12.11 -0.82
C PRO A 96 4.56 -12.39 -1.77
N VAL A 97 5.75 -12.58 -1.21
CA VAL A 97 6.90 -13.11 -1.95
C VAL A 97 6.72 -14.62 -2.05
N LEU A 98 6.51 -15.12 -3.26
CA LEU A 98 6.29 -16.53 -3.54
C LEU A 98 7.57 -17.20 -4.05
N PRO A 99 7.73 -18.53 -3.84
CA PRO A 99 8.87 -19.26 -4.38
C PRO A 99 8.88 -19.24 -5.93
N PRO A 100 10.04 -19.52 -6.56
CA PRO A 100 10.12 -19.73 -8.00
C PRO A 100 9.12 -20.81 -8.44
N GLY A 101 8.30 -20.51 -9.45
CA GLY A 101 7.18 -21.37 -9.87
C GLY A 101 5.82 -21.02 -9.24
N GLY A 102 5.79 -20.07 -8.31
CA GLY A 102 4.56 -19.60 -7.68
C GLY A 102 4.05 -20.50 -6.56
N HIS A 103 2.85 -20.22 -6.06
CA HIS A 103 2.20 -21.05 -5.04
C HIS A 103 1.42 -22.20 -5.72
N PRO A 104 1.35 -23.42 -5.13
CA PRO A 104 0.61 -24.55 -5.71
C PRO A 104 -0.87 -24.28 -6.01
N SER A 105 -1.49 -23.33 -5.31
CA SER A 105 -2.87 -22.90 -5.58
C SER A 105 -3.03 -22.01 -6.81
N GLY A 106 -1.94 -21.57 -7.46
CA GLY A 106 -1.96 -20.63 -8.58
C GLY A 106 -2.25 -19.17 -8.19
N LEU A 107 -2.45 -18.87 -6.91
CA LEU A 107 -2.70 -17.52 -6.41
C LEU A 107 -1.38 -16.75 -6.29
N THR A 108 -1.38 -15.48 -6.69
CA THR A 108 -0.18 -14.63 -6.76
C THR A 108 -0.29 -13.35 -5.97
N THR A 109 -1.50 -12.95 -5.56
CA THR A 109 -1.76 -11.67 -4.89
C THR A 109 -2.39 -11.85 -3.51
N ALA A 110 -2.16 -10.91 -2.60
CA ALA A 110 -2.79 -10.96 -1.27
C ALA A 110 -4.32 -10.97 -1.36
N GLY A 111 -4.89 -10.19 -2.27
CA GLY A 111 -6.33 -10.17 -2.52
C GLY A 111 -6.88 -11.54 -2.94
N GLN A 112 -6.17 -12.28 -3.80
CA GLN A 112 -6.55 -13.64 -4.20
C GLN A 112 -6.49 -14.62 -3.03
N PHE A 113 -5.44 -14.56 -2.19
CA PHE A 113 -5.35 -15.41 -1.00
C PHE A 113 -6.46 -15.12 0.01
N LEU A 114 -6.78 -13.85 0.25
CA LEU A 114 -7.86 -13.43 1.15
C LEU A 114 -9.24 -13.87 0.62
N ASP A 115 -9.49 -13.68 -0.67
CA ASP A 115 -10.73 -14.10 -1.32
C ASP A 115 -10.87 -15.63 -1.27
N ALA A 116 -9.81 -16.34 -1.66
CA ALA A 116 -9.78 -17.79 -1.60
C ALA A 116 -9.90 -18.33 -0.17
N ALA A 117 -9.47 -17.57 0.85
CA ALA A 117 -9.70 -17.87 2.27
C ALA A 117 -11.17 -17.70 2.70
N GLY A 118 -12.03 -17.12 1.86
CA GLY A 118 -13.45 -16.88 2.14
C GLY A 118 -13.70 -15.62 2.96
N LEU A 119 -12.79 -14.65 2.92
CA LEU A 119 -12.83 -13.50 3.83
C LEU A 119 -13.60 -12.28 3.32
N LYS A 120 -14.03 -12.26 2.05
CA LYS A 120 -14.88 -11.19 1.53
C LYS A 120 -16.17 -11.06 2.35
N GLY A 121 -16.48 -9.84 2.79
CA GLY A 121 -17.63 -9.53 3.64
C GLY A 121 -17.44 -9.85 5.12
N PHE A 122 -16.33 -10.48 5.52
CA PHE A 122 -16.05 -10.76 6.93
C PHE A 122 -15.85 -9.45 7.71
N THR A 123 -16.43 -9.36 8.90
CA THR A 123 -16.58 -8.11 9.66
C THR A 123 -16.16 -8.32 11.11
N ILE A 124 -15.38 -7.38 11.65
CA ILE A 124 -15.08 -7.27 13.08
C ILE A 124 -15.34 -5.83 13.50
N GLY A 125 -16.15 -5.64 14.54
CA GLY A 125 -16.56 -4.31 14.98
C GLY A 125 -17.19 -3.50 13.84
N GLY A 126 -16.70 -2.27 13.62
CA GLY A 126 -17.17 -1.40 12.52
C GLY A 126 -16.38 -1.55 11.21
N VAL A 127 -15.53 -2.56 11.06
CA VAL A 127 -14.64 -2.73 9.90
C VAL A 127 -14.92 -4.05 9.19
N GLN A 128 -14.98 -4.01 7.86
CA GLN A 128 -15.28 -5.15 7.01
C GLN A 128 -14.24 -5.32 5.90
N ILE A 129 -13.94 -6.57 5.55
CA ILE A 129 -13.22 -6.89 4.32
C ILE A 129 -14.16 -6.70 3.14
N SER A 130 -13.82 -5.81 2.22
CA SER A 130 -14.70 -5.42 1.12
C SER A 130 -15.16 -6.64 0.29
N PRO A 131 -16.46 -6.75 -0.01
CA PRO A 131 -16.96 -7.78 -0.91
C PRO A 131 -16.49 -7.58 -2.36
N VAL A 132 -16.10 -6.34 -2.73
CA VAL A 132 -15.58 -6.01 -4.07
C VAL A 132 -14.13 -6.46 -4.20
N HIS A 133 -13.27 -6.09 -3.24
CA HIS A 133 -11.84 -6.37 -3.29
C HIS A 133 -11.31 -6.82 -1.93
N ALA A 134 -10.94 -8.10 -1.79
CA ALA A 134 -10.63 -8.72 -0.49
C ALA A 134 -9.41 -8.12 0.23
N ASN A 135 -8.51 -7.42 -0.47
CA ASN A 135 -7.39 -6.70 0.16
C ASN A 135 -7.76 -5.29 0.69
N TYR A 136 -9.03 -4.87 0.59
CA TYR A 136 -9.48 -3.55 1.05
C TYR A 136 -10.35 -3.72 2.29
N PHE A 137 -9.94 -3.08 3.38
CA PHE A 137 -10.69 -3.11 4.63
C PHE A 137 -11.45 -1.78 4.73
N VAL A 138 -12.77 -1.85 4.66
CA VAL A 138 -13.68 -0.71 4.63
C VAL A 138 -14.25 -0.46 6.02
N ASN A 139 -14.30 0.80 6.42
CA ASN A 139 -14.99 1.22 7.62
C ASN A 139 -16.47 1.43 7.28
N LEU A 140 -17.35 0.66 7.90
CA LEU A 140 -18.80 0.73 7.70
C LEU A 140 -19.46 1.87 8.50
N GLY A 141 -18.65 2.62 9.27
CA GLY A 141 -19.08 3.61 10.24
C GLY A 141 -18.79 3.14 11.66
N GLY A 142 -18.18 4.00 12.48
CA GLY A 142 -17.85 3.68 13.87
C GLY A 142 -16.71 2.67 14.07
N GLY A 143 -16.07 2.18 13.00
CA GLY A 143 -14.93 1.27 13.10
C GLY A 143 -13.72 1.91 13.78
N THR A 144 -13.11 1.17 14.69
CA THR A 144 -11.96 1.62 15.49
C THR A 144 -10.63 1.11 14.94
N ALA A 145 -9.52 1.70 15.36
CA ALA A 145 -8.20 1.17 15.04
C ALA A 145 -7.98 -0.26 15.59
N ALA A 146 -8.59 -0.60 16.73
CA ALA A 146 -8.54 -1.93 17.30
C ALA A 146 -9.30 -2.95 16.44
N ASP A 147 -10.45 -2.55 15.86
CA ASP A 147 -11.20 -3.39 14.91
C ASP A 147 -10.35 -3.70 13.68
N VAL A 148 -9.68 -2.68 13.11
CA VAL A 148 -8.78 -2.85 11.97
C VAL A 148 -7.64 -3.82 12.31
N GLN A 149 -6.99 -3.65 13.48
CA GLN A 149 -5.88 -4.51 13.90
C GLN A 149 -6.32 -5.96 14.07
N THR A 150 -7.43 -6.18 14.78
CA THR A 150 -8.00 -7.51 14.98
C THR A 150 -8.36 -8.18 13.65
N LEU A 151 -8.93 -7.41 12.72
CA LEU A 151 -9.27 -7.91 11.38
C LEU A 151 -8.03 -8.25 10.55
N ILE A 152 -6.95 -7.48 10.68
CA ILE A 152 -5.65 -7.76 10.04
C ILE A 152 -5.07 -9.07 10.57
N GLU A 153 -5.04 -9.25 11.88
CA GLU A 153 -4.51 -10.46 12.52
C GLU A 153 -5.31 -11.69 12.11
N HIS A 154 -6.64 -11.61 12.21
CA HIS A 154 -7.53 -12.69 11.76
C HIS A 154 -7.28 -13.05 10.30
N ALA A 155 -7.24 -12.06 9.39
CA ALA A 155 -7.02 -12.31 7.97
C ALA A 155 -5.67 -13.01 7.69
N ARG A 156 -4.60 -12.63 8.41
CA ARG A 156 -3.28 -13.25 8.30
C ARG A 156 -3.31 -14.71 8.77
N GLU A 157 -3.91 -14.96 9.92
CA GLU A 157 -4.02 -16.31 10.49
C GLU A 157 -4.76 -17.23 9.52
N ARG A 158 -5.91 -16.79 8.99
CA ARG A 158 -6.70 -17.58 8.04
C ARG A 158 -5.95 -17.90 6.74
N VAL A 159 -5.17 -16.95 6.22
CA VAL A 159 -4.35 -17.18 5.01
C VAL A 159 -3.17 -18.10 5.32
N ALA A 160 -2.51 -17.93 6.47
CA ALA A 160 -1.39 -18.77 6.89
C ALA A 160 -1.84 -20.21 7.15
N GLU A 161 -2.95 -20.41 7.85
CA GLU A 161 -3.55 -21.73 8.12
C GLU A 161 -3.90 -22.47 6.82
N ARG A 162 -4.51 -21.77 5.86
CA ARG A 162 -5.05 -22.40 4.65
C ARG A 162 -4.02 -22.61 3.56
N PHE A 163 -3.04 -21.72 3.45
CA PHE A 163 -2.10 -21.70 2.32
C PHE A 163 -0.63 -21.75 2.75
N GLY A 164 -0.31 -21.66 4.05
CA GLY A 164 1.08 -21.55 4.49
C GLY A 164 1.76 -20.25 4.05
N VAL A 165 0.99 -19.25 3.60
CA VAL A 165 1.49 -17.96 3.13
C VAL A 165 1.33 -16.93 4.24
N VAL A 166 2.40 -16.20 4.54
CA VAL A 166 2.36 -15.10 5.51
C VAL A 166 2.23 -13.78 4.76
N LEU A 167 1.21 -12.99 5.11
CA LEU A 167 0.97 -11.68 4.51
C LEU A 167 1.56 -10.57 5.37
N ASP A 168 2.31 -9.66 4.74
CA ASP A 168 2.85 -8.45 5.35
C ASP A 168 1.92 -7.26 5.11
N THR A 169 1.73 -6.41 6.12
CA THR A 169 0.91 -5.21 5.94
C THR A 169 1.60 -4.18 5.04
N GLU A 170 0.82 -3.58 4.13
CA GLU A 170 1.23 -2.37 3.38
C GLU A 170 0.91 -1.11 4.20
N VAL A 171 -0.19 -1.15 4.96
CA VAL A 171 -0.57 -0.09 5.90
C VAL A 171 0.43 0.00 7.07
N LYS A 172 0.63 1.23 7.54
CA LYS A 172 1.39 1.53 8.76
C LYS A 172 0.41 1.72 9.92
N LEU A 173 0.59 0.96 10.99
CA LEU A 173 -0.16 1.15 12.23
C LEU A 173 0.59 2.16 13.08
N VAL A 174 0.00 3.35 13.27
CA VAL A 174 0.59 4.45 14.02
C VAL A 174 0.04 4.44 15.45
N ALA A 175 0.92 4.38 16.44
CA ALA A 175 0.59 4.48 17.86
C ALA A 175 0.42 5.94 18.30
N ALA A 176 -0.11 6.13 19.51
CA ALA A 176 -0.41 7.46 20.05
C ALA A 176 0.84 8.35 20.21
N ASP A 177 2.02 7.75 20.37
CA ASP A 177 3.32 8.44 20.47
C ASP A 177 3.93 8.74 19.09
N GLY A 178 3.20 8.51 18.00
CA GLY A 178 3.66 8.73 16.63
C GLY A 178 4.60 7.64 16.10
N THR A 179 4.97 6.65 16.92
CA THR A 179 5.70 5.48 16.43
C THR A 179 4.79 4.65 15.53
N TYR A 180 5.37 3.94 14.56
CA TYR A 180 4.58 3.05 13.72
C TYR A 180 5.27 1.72 13.47
N ALA A 181 4.45 0.69 13.27
CA ALA A 181 4.90 -0.64 12.91
C ALA A 181 4.27 -1.10 11.58
N THR A 182 5.01 -1.94 10.87
CA THR A 182 4.46 -2.85 9.85
C THR A 182 4.42 -4.23 10.48
N VAL A 183 3.28 -4.93 10.40
CA VAL A 183 3.12 -6.27 10.99
C VAL A 183 3.52 -7.30 9.92
N GLY A 184 4.43 -8.24 10.22
CA GLY A 184 5.01 -9.16 9.22
C GLY A 184 6.30 -9.86 9.65
N PRO A 185 6.63 -11.09 9.19
CA PRO A 185 7.96 -11.69 9.38
C PRO A 185 8.99 -10.82 8.68
N SER A 186 9.54 -9.92 9.48
CA SER A 186 10.64 -9.04 9.15
C SER A 186 11.81 -9.85 8.60
N SER A 187 12.16 -9.66 7.33
CA SER A 187 13.58 -9.53 7.04
C SER A 187 14.02 -8.21 7.68
N ALA A 188 14.37 -8.34 8.97
CA ALA A 188 14.94 -7.36 9.89
C ALA A 188 14.67 -5.88 9.59
N ARG A 189 13.81 -5.23 10.38
CA ARG A 189 13.92 -3.78 10.63
C ARG A 189 13.13 -3.36 11.88
N PRO A 190 13.78 -2.72 12.88
CA PRO A 190 13.17 -2.36 14.14
C PRO A 190 12.12 -1.25 13.97
N ILE A 191 11.21 -1.17 14.96
CA ILE A 191 10.31 -0.04 15.21
C ILE A 191 11.15 1.24 15.16
N ARG A 192 10.81 2.19 14.28
CA ARG A 192 11.52 3.48 14.18
C ARG A 192 10.61 4.59 14.67
N PRO A 193 11.05 5.37 15.67
CA PRO A 193 10.30 6.55 16.09
C PRO A 193 10.27 7.58 14.96
N VAL A 194 9.16 8.30 14.87
CA VAL A 194 9.08 9.56 14.14
C VAL A 194 9.72 10.60 15.05
N SER A 195 10.96 10.99 14.75
CA SER A 195 11.67 12.10 15.39
C SER A 195 11.71 13.27 14.44
#